data_AF-A0A7C0Z522-F1
#
_entry.id   AF-A0A7C0Z522-F1
#
_cell.length_a   1.000
_cell.length_b   1.000
_cell.length_c   1.000
_cell.angle_alpha   90.00
_cell.angle_beta   90.00
_cell.angle_gamma   90.00
#
_symmetry.space_group_name_H-M   'P 1'
#
loop_
_entity.id
_entity.type
_entity.pdbx_description
1 polymer ?
#
loop_
_entity_poly.entity_id
_entity_poly.type
_entity_poly.pdbx_seq_one_letter_code
_entity_poly.pdbx_strand_id
1 'polypeptide(L)'
;MFLFKYFFLLLALWSLVYVQIGMAGEKSAKTEFQQRLLSPKSTADSWFGEDKFKHLMASALIVGLSYNIARYDFHNPKPNAVMLGCGISISAGITKEIWDLYRPGGIPSYRDLIADIVGVAVGVFLMTETVRW
;
A
#
# COMPACT_ATOMS: atom_id res chain seq x y z
N MET A 1 44.02 -10.60 -34.64
CA MET A 1 43.65 -11.35 -33.41
C MET A 1 44.22 -10.70 -32.14
N PHE A 2 44.20 -9.37 -32.01
CA PHE A 2 44.67 -8.67 -30.79
C PHE A 2 43.59 -7.77 -30.16
N LEU A 3 42.62 -7.26 -30.94
CA LEU A 3 41.50 -6.44 -30.45
C LEU A 3 40.50 -7.19 -29.56
N PHE A 4 40.31 -8.50 -29.76
CA PHE A 4 39.30 -9.28 -29.03
C PHE A 4 39.63 -9.45 -27.54
N LYS A 5 40.92 -9.40 -27.16
CA LYS A 5 41.35 -9.50 -25.74
C LYS A 5 40.97 -8.26 -24.93
N TYR A 6 41.07 -7.08 -25.53
CA TYR A 6 40.74 -5.82 -24.86
C TYR A 6 39.23 -5.62 -24.74
N PHE A 7 38.43 -6.20 -25.63
CA PHE A 7 36.97 -6.16 -25.57
C PHE A 7 36.41 -6.82 -24.28
N PHE A 8 36.91 -8.00 -23.92
CA PHE A 8 36.49 -8.66 -22.66
C PHE A 8 37.00 -7.92 -21.42
N LEU A 9 38.18 -7.30 -21.49
CA LEU A 9 38.69 -6.47 -20.39
C LEU A 9 37.84 -5.21 -20.19
N LEU A 10 37.39 -4.57 -21.28
CA LEU A 10 36.51 -3.41 -21.22
C LEU A 10 35.11 -3.76 -20.70
N LEU A 11 34.55 -4.91 -21.11
CA LEU A 11 33.28 -5.42 -20.56
C LEU A 11 33.38 -5.74 -19.07
N ALA A 12 34.47 -6.38 -18.64
CA ALA A 12 34.72 -6.67 -17.23
C ALA A 12 34.85 -5.38 -16.41
N LEU A 13 35.60 -4.39 -16.91
CA LEU A 13 35.73 -3.08 -16.28
C LEU A 13 34.38 -2.33 -16.20
N TRP A 14 33.58 -2.36 -17.27
CA TRP A 14 32.25 -1.77 -17.29
C TRP A 14 31.30 -2.42 -16.27
N SER A 15 31.37 -3.75 -16.14
CA SER A 15 30.56 -4.49 -15.16
C SER A 15 30.95 -4.18 -13.72
N LEU A 16 32.24 -3.96 -13.43
CA LEU A 16 32.72 -3.60 -12.09
C LEU A 16 32.24 -2.20 -11.68
N VAL A 17 32.24 -1.25 -12.61
CA VAL A 17 31.67 0.09 -12.38
C VAL A 17 30.16 0.00 -12.09
N TYR A 18 29.43 -0.83 -12.86
CA TYR A 18 27.99 -1.01 -12.66
C TYR A 18 27.66 -1.63 -11.29
N VAL A 19 28.45 -2.62 -10.84
CA VAL A 19 28.31 -3.25 -9.53
C VAL A 19 28.61 -2.27 -8.39
N GLN A 20 29.64 -1.43 -8.52
CA GLN A 20 29.98 -0.42 -7.52
C GLN A 20 28.90 0.66 -7.37
N ILE A 21 28.32 1.12 -8.48
CA ILE A 21 27.21 2.08 -8.48
C ILE A 21 25.95 1.45 -7.85
N GLY A 22 25.63 0.20 -8.21
CA GLY A 22 24.48 -0.52 -7.63
C GLY A 22 24.60 -0.73 -6.12
N MET A 23 25.78 -1.15 -5.64
CA MET A 23 26.07 -1.36 -4.22
C MET A 23 26.04 -0.07 -3.39
N ALA A 24 26.50 1.05 -3.98
CA ALA A 24 26.44 2.36 -3.33
C ALA A 24 24.99 2.86 -3.20
N GLY A 25 24.17 2.67 -4.23
CA GLY A 25 22.74 2.98 -4.22
C GLY A 25 21.97 2.15 -3.18
N GLU A 26 22.25 0.85 -3.08
CA GLU A 26 21.60 -0.02 -2.10
C GLU A 26 21.97 0.34 -0.65
N LYS A 27 23.24 0.66 -0.40
CA LYS A 27 23.69 1.11 0.94
C LYS A 27 23.09 2.45 1.33
N SER A 28 23.02 3.40 0.40
CA SER A 28 22.38 4.71 0.63
C SER A 28 20.89 4.54 0.96
N ALA A 29 20.18 3.72 0.18
CA ALA A 29 18.76 3.46 0.40
C ALA A 29 18.48 2.76 1.74
N LYS A 30 19.30 1.76 2.12
CA LYS A 30 19.19 1.09 3.44
C LYS A 30 19.45 2.04 4.59
N THR A 31 20.43 2.94 4.45
CA THR A 31 20.79 3.91 5.49
C THR A 31 19.67 4.93 5.66
N GLU A 32 19.13 5.47 4.57
CA GLU A 32 18.01 6.42 4.61
C GLU A 32 16.73 5.78 5.18
N PHE A 33 16.44 4.53 4.82
CA PHE A 33 15.33 3.76 5.38
C PHE A 33 15.48 3.54 6.89
N GLN A 34 16.66 3.11 7.36
CA GLN A 34 16.93 2.97 8.80
C GLN A 34 16.81 4.31 9.53
N GLN A 35 17.27 5.41 8.93
CA GLN A 35 17.20 6.73 9.52
C GLN A 35 15.76 7.23 9.67
N ARG A 36 14.87 6.89 8.71
CA ARG A 36 13.42 7.17 8.81
C ARG A 36 12.74 6.33 9.91
N LEU A 37 13.08 5.04 10.03
CA LEU A 37 12.57 4.18 11.10
C LEU A 37 12.98 4.66 12.50
N LEU A 38 14.20 5.20 12.62
CA LEU A 38 14.77 5.70 13.87
C LEU A 38 14.41 7.17 14.15
N SER A 39 13.85 7.88 13.17
CA SER A 39 13.42 9.26 13.38
C SER A 39 12.27 9.31 14.39
N PRO A 40 12.33 10.14 15.44
CA PRO A 40 11.23 10.27 16.38
C PRO A 40 9.99 10.75 15.63
N LYS A 41 8.93 9.91 15.62
CA LYS A 41 7.62 10.22 15.02
C LYS A 41 7.11 11.54 15.60
N SER A 42 7.25 12.64 14.84
CA SER A 42 7.01 14.00 15.33
C SER A 42 5.63 14.56 15.00
N THR A 43 4.59 13.72 15.04
CA THR A 43 3.22 14.17 15.25
C THR A 43 2.51 13.13 16.11
N ALA A 44 1.82 13.59 17.16
CA ALA A 44 0.92 12.75 17.92
C ALA A 44 -0.26 12.37 17.01
N ASP A 45 -0.04 11.33 16.20
CA ASP A 45 -1.08 10.63 15.44
C ASP A 45 -2.23 10.36 16.42
N SER A 46 -3.39 10.97 16.18
CA SER A 46 -4.53 10.92 17.10
C SER A 46 -5.47 9.81 16.66
N TRP A 47 -6.03 9.08 17.62
CA TRP A 47 -7.07 8.09 17.34
C TRP A 47 -8.35 8.71 16.77
N PHE A 48 -8.60 9.99 17.03
CA PHE A 48 -9.81 10.72 16.63
C PHE A 48 -9.46 11.93 15.76
N GLY A 49 -8.56 11.75 14.79
CA GLY A 49 -8.24 12.76 13.79
C GLY A 49 -9.17 12.70 12.58
N GLU A 50 -9.28 13.82 11.86
CA GLU A 50 -9.97 13.90 10.55
C GLU A 50 -9.45 12.84 9.56
N ASP A 51 -8.15 12.55 9.63
CA ASP A 51 -7.48 11.51 8.87
C ASP A 51 -8.12 10.12 9.05
N LYS A 52 -8.40 9.71 10.31
CA LYS A 52 -9.03 8.42 10.61
C LYS A 52 -10.45 8.34 10.10
N PHE A 53 -11.17 9.47 10.14
CA PHE A 53 -12.51 9.55 9.55
C PHE A 53 -12.49 9.36 8.03
N LYS A 54 -11.48 9.92 7.34
CA LYS A 54 -11.30 9.71 5.89
C LYS A 54 -11.01 8.25 5.57
N HIS A 55 -10.15 7.58 6.32
CA HIS A 55 -9.87 6.15 6.17
C HIS A 55 -11.13 5.30 6.34
N LEU A 56 -11.88 5.54 7.42
CA LEU A 56 -13.15 4.87 7.69
C LEU A 56 -14.15 5.07 6.54
N MET A 57 -14.37 6.32 6.11
CA MET A 57 -15.32 6.65 5.04
C MET A 57 -14.89 6.08 3.69
N ALA A 58 -13.62 6.22 3.33
CA ALA A 58 -13.09 5.67 2.08
C ALA A 58 -13.26 4.15 2.03
N SER A 59 -12.93 3.45 3.11
CA SER A 59 -13.08 2.00 3.21
C SER A 59 -14.55 1.57 3.12
N ALA A 60 -15.46 2.24 3.84
CA ALA A 60 -16.90 1.97 3.73
C ALA A 60 -17.43 2.18 2.29
N LEU A 61 -17.00 3.25 1.63
CA LEU A 61 -17.39 3.56 0.24
C LEU A 61 -16.86 2.52 -0.75
N ILE A 62 -15.61 2.09 -0.60
CA ILE A 62 -15.01 1.05 -1.45
C ILE A 62 -15.79 -0.25 -1.30
N VAL A 63 -16.09 -0.69 -0.07
CA VAL A 63 -16.93 -1.87 0.16
C VAL A 63 -18.29 -1.70 -0.51
N GLY A 64 -18.95 -0.56 -0.33
CA GLY A 64 -20.26 -0.28 -0.92
C GLY A 64 -20.26 -0.36 -2.44
N LEU A 65 -19.32 0.31 -3.09
CA LEU A 65 -19.22 0.34 -4.55
C LEU A 65 -18.88 -1.05 -5.11
N SER A 66 -17.85 -1.70 -4.57
CA SER A 66 -17.43 -3.03 -5.01
C SER A 66 -18.50 -4.09 -4.76
N TYR A 67 -19.21 -4.03 -3.62
CA TYR A 67 -20.34 -4.90 -3.34
C TYR A 67 -21.46 -4.70 -4.36
N ASN A 68 -21.86 -3.46 -4.65
CA ASN A 68 -22.95 -3.19 -5.59
C ASN A 68 -22.62 -3.71 -7.00
N ILE A 69 -21.43 -3.41 -7.49
CA ILE A 69 -20.97 -3.90 -8.80
C ILE A 69 -20.95 -5.44 -8.80
N ALA A 70 -20.38 -6.07 -7.77
CA ALA A 70 -20.33 -7.53 -7.69
C ALA A 70 -21.71 -8.17 -7.60
N ARG A 71 -22.64 -7.57 -6.84
CA ARG A 71 -23.96 -8.13 -6.56
C ARG A 71 -24.94 -7.93 -7.70
N TYR A 72 -24.96 -6.74 -8.31
CA TYR A 72 -26.00 -6.34 -9.27
C TYR A 72 -25.51 -6.41 -10.71
N ASP A 73 -24.29 -5.95 -11.02
CA ASP A 73 -23.78 -6.03 -12.40
C ASP A 73 -23.29 -7.44 -12.72
N PHE A 74 -22.55 -8.05 -11.79
CA PHE A 74 -22.00 -9.41 -11.97
C PHE A 74 -22.86 -10.53 -11.39
N HIS A 75 -24.02 -10.21 -10.81
CA HIS A 75 -24.99 -11.20 -10.31
C HIS A 75 -24.40 -12.20 -9.30
N ASN A 76 -23.34 -11.85 -8.59
CA ASN A 76 -22.72 -12.75 -7.62
C ASN A 76 -23.63 -12.99 -6.41
N PRO A 77 -23.56 -14.18 -5.78
CA PRO A 77 -24.20 -14.41 -4.49
C PRO A 77 -23.76 -13.38 -3.44
N LYS A 78 -24.67 -12.99 -2.54
CA LYS A 78 -24.41 -12.01 -1.47
C LYS A 78 -23.09 -12.29 -0.69
N PRO A 79 -22.79 -13.52 -0.24
CA PRO A 79 -21.53 -13.80 0.46
C PRO A 79 -20.29 -13.47 -0.39
N ASN A 80 -20.31 -13.81 -1.68
CA ASN A 80 -19.19 -13.57 -2.59
C ASN A 80 -19.01 -12.07 -2.85
N ALA A 81 -20.10 -11.33 -3.04
CA ALA A 81 -20.05 -9.87 -3.22
C ALA A 81 -19.49 -9.16 -1.97
N VAL A 82 -19.87 -9.61 -0.77
CA VAL A 82 -19.30 -9.11 0.50
C VAL A 82 -17.81 -9.39 0.58
N MET A 83 -17.39 -10.63 0.30
CA MET A 83 -15.98 -11.01 0.32
C MET A 83 -15.14 -10.19 -0.65
N LEU A 84 -15.66 -9.95 -1.87
CA LEU A 84 -15.00 -9.11 -2.87
C LEU A 84 -14.86 -7.66 -2.40
N GLY A 85 -15.95 -7.07 -1.88
CA GLY A 85 -15.91 -5.69 -1.36
C GLY A 85 -14.91 -5.53 -0.21
N CYS A 86 -14.92 -6.46 0.75
CA CYS A 86 -13.95 -6.48 1.86
C CYS A 86 -12.52 -6.62 1.35
N GLY A 87 -12.29 -7.58 0.45
CA GLY A 87 -10.96 -7.86 -0.10
C GLY A 87 -10.37 -6.66 -0.83
N ILE A 88 -11.17 -5.98 -1.66
CA ILE A 88 -10.74 -4.78 -2.38
C ILE A 88 -10.41 -3.64 -1.41
N SER A 89 -11.28 -3.39 -0.43
CA SER A 89 -11.06 -2.31 0.54
C SER A 89 -9.85 -2.55 1.44
N ILE A 90 -9.68 -3.77 1.97
CA ILE A 90 -8.51 -4.11 2.80
C ILE A 90 -7.22 -4.00 1.98
N SER A 91 -7.24 -4.50 0.74
CA SER A 91 -6.07 -4.41 -0.15
C SER A 91 -5.72 -2.95 -0.45
N ALA A 92 -6.71 -2.08 -0.64
CA ALA A 92 -6.51 -0.65 -0.85
C ALA A 92 -5.85 0.02 0.38
N GLY A 93 -6.36 -0.24 1.59
CA GLY A 93 -5.79 0.29 2.83
C GLY A 93 -4.33 -0.16 3.05
N ILE A 94 -4.05 -1.45 2.90
CA ILE A 94 -2.68 -1.99 2.98
C ILE A 94 -1.77 -1.33 1.93
N THR A 95 -2.25 -1.21 0.69
CA THR A 95 -1.47 -0.62 -0.41
C THR A 95 -1.16 0.85 -0.14
N LYS A 96 -2.09 1.61 0.43
CA LYS A 96 -1.87 3.01 0.84
C LYS A 96 -0.78 3.10 1.91
N GLU A 97 -0.84 2.30 2.95
CA GLU A 97 0.17 2.34 4.02
C GLU A 97 1.56 1.90 3.53
N ILE A 98 1.61 0.92 2.61
CA ILE A 98 2.85 0.56 1.91
C ILE A 98 3.33 1.73 1.04
N TRP A 99 2.43 2.41 0.34
CA TRP A 99 2.79 3.58 -0.47
C TRP A 99 3.38 4.72 0.38
N ASP A 100 2.83 4.95 1.58
CA ASP A 100 3.32 5.97 2.51
C ASP A 100 4.73 5.64 3.03
N LEU A 101 5.11 4.37 3.13
CA LEU A 101 6.50 3.98 3.43
C LEU A 101 7.48 4.43 2.35
N TYR A 102 7.09 4.36 1.08
CA TYR A 102 7.96 4.67 -0.05
C TYR A 102 7.96 6.16 -0.40
N ARG A 103 6.92 6.91 0.00
CA ARG A 103 6.79 8.33 -0.32
C ARG A 103 7.66 9.22 0.59
N PRO A 104 8.38 10.22 0.05
CA PRO A 104 9.07 11.21 0.88
C PRO A 104 8.07 11.95 1.79
N GLY A 105 8.26 11.84 3.11
CA GLY A 105 7.39 12.46 4.12
C GLY A 105 6.10 11.70 4.44
N GLY A 106 5.85 10.53 3.83
CA GLY A 106 4.78 9.62 4.23
C GLY A 106 5.13 8.93 5.55
N ILE A 107 4.16 8.80 6.44
CA ILE A 107 4.32 8.11 7.73
C ILE A 107 3.24 7.06 7.80
N PRO A 108 3.59 5.76 7.67
CA PRO A 108 2.60 4.72 7.84
C PRO A 108 2.07 4.72 9.28
N SER A 109 0.81 4.37 9.43
CA SER A 109 0.16 4.32 10.74
C SER A 109 -0.75 3.11 10.85
N TYR A 110 -0.47 2.28 11.86
CA TYR A 110 -1.32 1.13 12.18
C TYR A 110 -2.74 1.55 12.59
N ARG A 111 -2.93 2.81 13.02
CA ARG A 111 -4.23 3.34 13.40
C ARG A 111 -5.11 3.59 12.18
N ASP A 112 -4.50 3.89 11.03
CA ASP A 112 -5.20 3.98 9.75
C ASP A 112 -5.70 2.62 9.29
N LEU A 113 -4.89 1.58 9.44
CA LEU A 113 -5.33 0.20 9.16
C LEU A 113 -6.52 -0.21 10.05
N ILE A 114 -6.53 0.22 11.32
CA ILE A 114 -7.68 -0.04 12.21
C ILE A 114 -8.90 0.76 11.74
N ALA A 115 -8.73 2.03 11.37
CA ALA A 115 -9.82 2.84 10.83
C ALA A 115 -10.39 2.25 9.53
N ASP A 116 -9.54 1.68 8.68
CA ASP A 116 -9.95 0.96 7.46
C ASP A 116 -10.75 -0.30 7.81
N ILE A 117 -10.30 -1.11 8.77
CA ILE A 117 -11.04 -2.30 9.24
C ILE A 117 -12.43 -1.90 9.77
N VAL A 118 -12.50 -0.83 10.56
CA VAL A 118 -13.79 -0.31 11.06
C VAL A 118 -14.66 0.17 9.90
N GLY A 119 -14.08 0.89 8.93
CA GLY A 119 -14.77 1.32 7.71
C GLY A 119 -15.31 0.15 6.89
N VAL A 120 -14.54 -0.93 6.74
CA VAL A 120 -14.98 -2.16 6.09
C VAL A 120 -16.17 -2.76 6.82
N ALA A 121 -16.09 -2.90 8.15
CA ALA A 121 -17.19 -3.44 8.95
C ALA A 121 -18.47 -2.59 8.80
N VAL A 122 -18.34 -1.26 8.82
CA VAL A 122 -19.45 -0.32 8.59
C VAL A 122 -20.03 -0.49 7.19
N GLY A 123 -19.19 -0.55 6.15
CA GLY A 123 -19.61 -0.76 4.77
C GLY A 123 -20.37 -2.08 4.59
N VAL A 124 -19.86 -3.18 5.17
CA VAL A 124 -20.55 -4.48 5.16
C VAL A 124 -21.89 -4.38 5.85
N PHE A 125 -21.94 -3.82 7.07
CA PHE A 125 -23.18 -3.67 7.81
C PHE A 125 -24.23 -2.90 7.00
N LEU A 126 -23.84 -1.76 6.40
CA LEU A 126 -24.73 -0.95 5.57
C LEU A 126 -25.25 -1.72 4.35
N MET A 127 -24.39 -2.48 3.67
CA MET A 127 -24.79 -3.22 2.47
C MET A 127 -25.57 -4.51 2.78
N THR A 128 -25.40 -5.10 3.96
CA THR A 128 -25.98 -6.41 4.29
C THR A 128 -27.25 -6.32 5.11
N GLU A 129 -27.37 -5.34 6.02
CA GLU A 129 -28.51 -5.19 6.92
C GLU A 129 -29.53 -4.15 6.44
N THR A 130 -29.04 -3.01 5.91
CA THR A 130 -29.92 -1.90 5.50
C THR A 130 -30.36 -1.94 4.04
N VAL A 131 -29.58 -2.51 3.12
CA VAL A 131 -29.96 -2.60 1.69
C VAL A 131 -30.69 -3.94 1.45
N ARG A 132 -32.02 -3.95 1.67
CA ARG A 132 -32.92 -5.12 1.47
C ARG A 132 -33.75 -5.06 0.18
N TRP A 133 -33.28 -4.37 -0.86
CA TRP A 133 -34.01 -4.22 -2.13
C TRP A 133 -33.77 -5.40 -3.07
#